data_AF-A0A539DVQ3-F1
#
_entry.id   AF-A0A539DVQ3-F1
#
_cell.length_a   1.000
_cell.length_b   1.000
_cell.length_c   1.000
_cell.angle_alpha   90.00
_cell.angle_beta   90.00
_cell.angle_gamma   90.00
#
_symmetry.space_group_name_H-M   'P 1'
#
loop_
_entity.id
_entity.type
_entity.pdbx_description
1 polymer ?
#
loop_
_entity_poly.entity_id
_entity_poly.type
_entity_poly.pdbx_seq_one_letter_code
_entity_poly.pdbx_strand_id
1 'polypeptide(L)' 'MKITFCGAAGEVTGSGYLVETSEARVLVDFGMFQGPGSTDSKNQEIKPVDPRR' A
#
# COMPACT_ATOMS: atom_id res chain seq x y z
N MET A 1 11.17 14.05 4.44
CA MET A 1 10.86 12.68 3.98
C MET A 1 9.73 12.14 4.81
N LYS A 2 8.71 11.55 4.18
CA LYS A 2 7.53 10.97 4.83
C LYS A 2 7.20 9.64 4.17
N ILE A 3 6.78 8.66 4.95
CA ILE A 3 6.37 7.33 4.47
C ILE A 3 4.95 7.09 4.95
N THR A 4 4.06 6.72 4.04
CA THR A 4 2.70 6.28 4.35
C THR A 4 2.60 4.78 4.06
N PHE A 5 2.19 4.00 5.05
CA PHE A 5 1.91 2.58 4.89
C PHE A 5 0.55 2.40 4.23
N CYS A 6 0.53 1.79 3.05
CA CYS A 6 -0.68 1.48 2.30
C CYS A 6 -1.10 0.00 2.45
N GLY A 7 -0.20 -0.84 2.94
CA GLY A 7 -0.48 -2.22 3.36
C GLY A 7 0.76 -2.86 4.01
N ALA A 8 0.72 -4.17 4.26
CA ALA A 8 1.73 -4.90 5.05
C ALA A 8 2.06 -4.25 6.42
N ALA A 9 1.08 -3.59 7.04
CA ALA A 9 1.22 -2.95 8.35
C ALA A 9 0.65 -3.88 9.44
N GLY A 10 1.53 -4.62 10.11
CA GLY A 10 1.12 -5.65 11.08
C GLY A 10 0.69 -6.97 10.43
N GLU A 11 0.95 -7.14 9.13
CA GLU A 11 0.71 -8.36 8.35
C GLU A 11 1.79 -8.51 7.27
N VAL A 12 1.87 -9.69 6.64
CA VAL A 12 2.94 -10.02 5.67
C VAL A 12 2.56 -9.66 4.23
N THR A 13 1.27 -9.64 3.90
CA THR A 13 0.77 -9.53 2.52
C THR A 13 0.21 -8.13 2.24
N GLY A 14 -0.04 -7.81 0.97
CA GLY A 14 -0.52 -6.48 0.58
C GLY A 14 0.54 -5.39 0.69
N SER A 15 1.80 -5.65 0.37
CA SER A 15 2.86 -4.65 0.46
C SER A 15 2.54 -3.42 -0.38
N GLY A 16 2.74 -2.23 0.21
CA GLY A 16 2.52 -0.97 -0.48
C GLY A 16 2.92 0.20 0.41
N TYR A 17 3.82 1.05 -0.09
CA TYR A 17 4.39 2.16 0.66
C TYR A 17 4.50 3.39 -0.23
N LEU A 18 3.84 4.48 0.17
CA LEU A 18 4.00 5.76 -0.50
C LEU A 18 5.12 6.54 0.17
N VAL A 19 6.22 6.74 -0.55
CA VAL A 19 7.39 7.49 -0.09
C VAL A 19 7.36 8.89 -0.72
N GLU A 20 7.42 9.90 0.13
CA GLU A 20 7.31 11.31 -0.25
C GLU A 20 8.55 12.08 0.21
N THR A 21 9.22 12.74 -0.74
CA THR A 21 10.34 13.66 -0.50
C THR A 21 10.01 15.04 -1.07
N SER A 22 10.96 15.98 -0.98
CA SER A 22 10.86 17.28 -1.66
C SER A 22 10.97 17.18 -3.18
N GLU A 23 11.48 16.07 -3.71
CA GLU A 23 11.82 15.92 -5.13
C GLU A 23 10.91 14.93 -5.86
N ALA A 24 10.40 13.93 -5.14
CA ALA A 24 9.66 12.83 -5.74
C ALA A 24 8.61 12.25 -4.80
N ARG A 25 7.62 11.62 -5.43
CA ARG A 25 6.57 10.83 -4.80
C ARG A 25 6.50 9.49 -5.50
N VAL A 26 6.84 8.44 -4.78
CA VAL A 26 7.02 7.09 -5.35
C VAL A 26 6.16 6.11 -4.57
N LEU A 27 5.37 5.31 -5.29
CA LEU A 27 4.71 4.14 -4.74
C LEU A 27 5.64 2.95 -4.90
N VAL A 28 6.10 2.40 -3.77
CA VAL A 28 6.90 1.18 -3.71
C VAL A 28 5.95 0.02 -3.42
N ASP A 29 5.88 -0.92 -4.35
CA ASP A 29 4.91 -2.03 -4.39
C ASP A 29 3.43 -1.61 -4.40
N PHE A 30 2.60 -2.55 -4.84
CA PHE A 30 1.15 -2.52 -4.63
C PHE A 30 0.59 -3.94 -4.71
N GLY A 31 1.11 -4.79 -3.82
CA GLY A 31 0.80 -6.20 -3.76
C GLY A 31 -0.62 -6.48 -3.29
N MET A 32 -1.11 -7.67 -3.62
CA MET A 32 -2.40 -8.16 -3.15
C MET A 32 -2.31 -8.64 -1.70
N PHE A 33 -3.34 -8.36 -0.90
CA PHE A 33 -3.52 -9.02 0.40
C PHE A 33 -3.92 -10.47 0.17
N GLN A 34 -3.25 -11.40 0.85
CA GLN A 34 -3.45 -12.84 0.70
C GLN A 34 -3.55 -13.50 2.07
N GLY A 35 -4.28 -14.62 2.15
CA GLY A 35 -4.47 -15.37 3.39
C GLY A 35 -5.86 -16.01 3.48
N PRO A 36 -6.41 -16.17 4.69
CA PRO A 36 -7.78 -16.64 4.89
C PRO A 36 -8.80 -15.74 4.19
N GLY A 37 -9.98 -16.26 3.86
CA GLY A 37 -10.98 -15.54 3.05
C GLY A 37 -11.45 -14.18 3.61
N SER A 38 -11.28 -13.91 4.90
CA SER A 38 -11.52 -12.58 5.47
C SER A 38 -10.61 -11.50 4.88
N THR A 39 -9.45 -11.87 4.34
CA THR A 39 -8.45 -10.97 3.75
C THR A 39 -8.86 -10.44 2.37
N ASP A 40 -9.73 -11.14 1.63
CA ASP A 40 -10.15 -10.74 0.28
C ASP A 40 -10.87 -9.39 0.25
N SER A 41 -11.60 -9.06 1.33
CA SER A 41 -12.26 -7.76 1.51
C SER A 41 -11.27 -6.60 1.41
N LYS A 42 -10.04 -6.75 1.94
CA LYS A 42 -9.00 -5.72 1.90
C LYS A 42 -8.59 -5.36 0.48
N ASN A 43 -8.59 -6.33 -0.44
CA ASN A 43 -8.28 -6.08 -1.85
C ASN A 43 -9.36 -5.25 -2.56
N GLN A 44 -10.60 -5.27 -2.07
CA GLN A 44 -11.68 -4.44 -2.60
C GLN A 44 -11.79 -3.09 -1.90
N GLU A 45 -11.40 -3.01 -0.63
CA GLU A 45 -11.49 -1.80 0.19
C GLU A 45 -10.27 -0.87 0.06
N ILE A 46 -9.11 -1.39 -0.37
CA ILE A 46 -7.91 -0.57 -0.53
C ILE A 46 -8.14 0.56 -1.53
N LYS A 47 -7.91 1.80 -1.09
CA LYS A 47 -8.09 2.98 -1.92
C LYS A 47 -6.96 3.09 -2.96
N PRO A 48 -7.24 3.54 -4.19
CA PRO A 48 -6.20 3.83 -5.16
C PRO A 48 -5.17 4.81 -4.59
N VAL A 49 -3.89 4.48 -4.75
CA VAL A 49 -2.77 5.36 -4.41
C VAL A 49 -2.20 5.91 -5.71
N ASP A 50 -2.46 7.18 -6.00
CA ASP A 50 -1.86 7.85 -7.16
C ASP A 50 -0.51 8.46 -6.75
N PRO A 51 0.63 8.00 -7.30
CA PRO A 51 1.94 8.57 -6.99
C PRO A 51 2.24 9.88 -7.74
N ARG A 52 1.42 10.28 -8.73
CA ARG A 52 1.65 11.50 -9.54
C ARG A 52 0.95 12.74 -9.00
N ARG A 53 0.07 12.55 -8.01
CA ARG A 53 -0.69 13.62 -7.37
C ARG A 53 0.20 14.59 -6.62
#